data_AF-A0A9D4IAZ4-F1
#
_entry.id   AF-A0A9D4IAZ4-F1
#
_cell.length_a   1.000
_cell.length_b   1.000
_cell.length_c   1.000
_cell.angle_alpha   90.00
_cell.angle_beta   90.00
_cell.angle_gamma   90.00
#
_symmetry.space_group_name_H-M   'P 1'
#
loop_
_entity.id
_entity.type
_entity.pdbx_description
1 polymer ?
#
loop_
_entity_poly.entity_id
_entity_poly.type
_entity_poly.pdbx_seq_one_letter_code
_entity_poly.pdbx_strand_id
1 'polypeptide(L)'
;MMTADYLKDPSGRKYRVRNNVDCKSSNVVYAVNCRPCLRYVYVGETGGTLYQRHLLNLSRIHTQHSDPVAEHFCTDGHSMDEFRIMGLEILSGSDEYRKTMEQLW
;
A
#
# COMPACT_ATOMS: atom_id res chain seq x y z
N MET A 1 -24.48 -0.88 -3.45
CA MET A 1 -23.89 -2.11 -2.88
C MET A 1 -22.38 -1.94 -2.89
N MET A 2 -21.74 -1.79 -1.73
CA MET A 2 -20.27 -1.81 -1.67
C MET A 2 -19.83 -3.26 -1.81
N THR A 3 -19.19 -3.59 -2.93
CA THR A 3 -18.47 -4.86 -3.09
C THR A 3 -17.33 -4.89 -2.08
N ALA A 4 -17.16 -5.99 -1.36
CA ALA A 4 -15.97 -6.17 -0.54
C ALA A 4 -14.74 -6.16 -1.45
N ASP A 5 -13.77 -5.28 -1.17
CA ASP A 5 -12.49 -5.27 -1.87
C ASP A 5 -11.61 -6.41 -1.34
N TYR A 6 -10.90 -7.06 -2.26
CA TYR A 6 -9.99 -8.16 -1.95
C TYR A 6 -8.61 -7.90 -2.52
N LEU A 7 -7.56 -8.12 -1.72
CA LEU A 7 -6.21 -8.24 -2.26
C LEU A 7 -5.98 -9.64 -2.81
N LYS A 8 -5.21 -9.74 -3.88
CA LYS A 8 -4.66 -11.00 -4.37
C LYS A 8 -3.14 -10.96 -4.22
N ASP A 9 -2.58 -11.96 -3.57
CA ASP A 9 -1.13 -12.17 -3.59
C ASP A 9 -0.67 -12.73 -4.95
N PRO A 10 0.64 -12.88 -5.19
CA PRO A 10 1.15 -13.53 -6.41
C PRO A 10 0.70 -14.98 -6.60
N SER A 11 0.28 -15.69 -5.53
CA SER A 11 -0.25 -17.06 -5.60
C SER A 11 -1.75 -17.11 -5.97
N GLY A 12 -2.41 -15.95 -6.03
CA GLY A 12 -3.85 -15.81 -6.29
C GLY A 12 -4.73 -15.92 -5.03
N ARG A 13 -4.14 -16.06 -3.84
CA ARG A 13 -4.86 -16.09 -2.57
C ARG A 13 -5.51 -14.74 -2.32
N LYS A 14 -6.80 -14.78 -1.95
CA LYS A 14 -7.60 -13.58 -1.68
C LYS A 14 -7.60 -13.23 -0.21
N TYR A 15 -7.36 -11.96 0.09
CA TYR A 15 -7.42 -11.41 1.42
C TYR A 15 -8.49 -10.33 1.47
N ARG A 16 -9.40 -10.42 2.45
CA ARG A 16 -10.48 -9.45 2.59
C ARG A 16 -9.93 -8.14 3.17
N VAL A 17 -10.10 -7.03 2.46
CA VAL A 17 -9.82 -5.69 2.99
C VAL A 17 -10.78 -5.44 4.15
N ARG A 18 -10.25 -5.00 5.29
CA ARG A 18 -11.01 -4.78 6.53
C ARG A 18 -11.07 -3.29 6.84
N ASN A 19 -12.25 -2.86 7.30
CA ASN A 19 -12.53 -1.49 7.75
C ASN A 19 -12.54 -0.44 6.63
N ASN A 20 -13.22 0.67 6.90
CA ASN A 20 -13.20 1.84 6.03
C ASN A 20 -11.92 2.62 6.32
N VAL A 21 -10.88 2.39 5.53
CA VAL A 21 -9.62 3.14 5.62
C VAL A 21 -9.65 4.29 4.63
N ASP A 22 -9.40 5.50 5.14
CA ASP A 22 -9.32 6.71 4.33
C ASP A 22 -7.95 7.40 4.47
N CYS A 23 -7.77 8.54 3.80
CA CYS A 23 -6.52 9.28 3.82
C CYS A 23 -6.15 9.83 5.21
N LYS A 24 -7.10 9.95 6.13
CA LYS A 24 -6.91 10.46 7.50
C LYS A 24 -6.61 9.35 8.50
N SER A 25 -6.77 8.10 8.10
CA SER A 25 -6.53 6.94 8.95
C SER A 25 -5.03 6.77 9.25
N SER A 26 -4.70 6.54 10.51
CA SER A 26 -3.34 6.28 11.00
C SER A 26 -3.22 4.86 11.54
N ASN A 27 -1.98 4.38 11.77
CA ASN A 27 -1.69 3.00 12.17
C ASN A 27 -2.28 1.98 11.19
N VAL A 28 -1.94 2.14 9.92
CA VAL A 28 -2.53 1.41 8.80
C VAL A 28 -1.51 0.46 8.17
N VAL A 29 -1.95 -0.76 7.86
CA VAL A 29 -1.31 -1.59 6.82
C VAL A 29 -1.96 -1.25 5.48
N TYR A 30 -1.16 -0.97 4.46
CA TYR A 30 -1.62 -0.51 3.15
C TYR A 30 -0.96 -1.30 2.02
N ALA A 31 -1.59 -1.33 0.85
CA ALA A 31 -1.00 -1.85 -0.37
C ALA A 31 -0.79 -0.74 -1.40
N VAL A 32 0.26 -0.89 -2.19
CA VAL A 32 0.51 -0.12 -3.40
C VAL A 32 0.01 -0.93 -4.60
N ASN A 33 -0.88 -0.34 -5.37
CA ASN A 33 -1.37 -0.89 -6.62
C ASN A 33 -0.72 -0.15 -7.80
N CYS A 34 -0.35 -0.92 -8.81
CA CYS A 34 0.15 -0.40 -10.08
C CYS A 34 -0.91 -0.65 -11.16
N ARG A 35 -1.40 0.43 -11.79
CA ARG A 35 -2.49 0.35 -12.78
C ARG A 35 -2.16 -0.59 -13.96
N PRO A 36 -1.01 -0.51 -14.65
CA PRO A 36 -0.65 -1.43 -15.74
C PRO A 36 -0.49 -2.88 -15.30
N CYS A 37 0.04 -3.11 -14.09
CA CYS A 37 0.27 -4.45 -13.58
C CYS A 37 -1.03 -5.16 -13.14
N LEU A 38 -2.11 -4.42 -12.93
CA LEU A 38 -3.41 -4.93 -12.45
C LEU A 38 -3.32 -5.75 -11.14
N ARG A 39 -2.28 -5.47 -10.33
CA ARG A 39 -2.00 -6.13 -9.06
C ARG A 39 -1.36 -5.17 -8.06
N TYR A 40 -1.32 -5.60 -6.81
CA TYR A 40 -0.52 -4.95 -5.78
C TYR A 40 0.94 -5.32 -5.97
N VAL A 41 1.83 -4.35 -5.83
CA VAL A 41 3.28 -4.51 -6.05
C VAL A 41 4.08 -4.39 -4.77
N TYR A 42 3.45 -3.89 -3.70
CA TYR A 42 4.06 -3.72 -2.40
C TYR A 42 2.97 -3.65 -1.32
N VAL A 43 3.26 -4.22 -0.15
CA VAL A 43 2.49 -4.03 1.08
C VAL A 43 3.44 -3.42 2.11
N GLY A 44 2.93 -2.44 2.85
CA GLY A 44 3.71 -1.74 3.87
C GLY A 44 2.86 -1.24 5.03
N GLU A 45 3.51 -0.63 6.01
CA GLU A 45 2.85 -0.01 7.15
C GLU A 45 3.14 1.49 7.31
N THR A 46 2.24 2.17 8.01
CA THR A 46 2.52 3.49 8.55
C THR A 46 1.88 3.70 9.92
N GLY A 47 2.65 4.26 10.85
CA GLY A 47 2.11 4.84 12.09
C GLY A 47 1.50 6.24 11.89
N GLY A 48 1.94 6.96 10.86
CA GLY A 48 1.34 8.22 10.44
C GLY A 48 0.05 8.00 9.66
N THR A 49 -0.49 9.07 9.08
CA THR A 49 -1.69 8.96 8.23
C THR A 49 -1.36 8.33 6.88
N LEU A 50 -2.35 7.65 6.28
CA LEU A 50 -2.21 7.13 4.92
C LEU A 50 -1.90 8.23 3.89
N TYR A 51 -2.43 9.45 4.10
CA TYR A 51 -2.08 10.63 3.30
C TYR A 51 -0.59 10.97 3.35
N GLN A 52 0.00 11.05 4.54
CA GLN A 52 1.43 11.34 4.69
C GLN A 52 2.28 10.25 4.02
N ARG A 53 1.87 8.98 4.16
CA ARG A 53 2.56 7.87 3.48
C ARG A 53 2.43 7.97 1.96
N HIS A 54 1.27 8.34 1.45
CA HIS A 54 1.05 8.56 0.01
C HIS A 54 2.01 9.62 -0.53
N LEU A 55 2.08 10.80 0.11
CA LEU A 55 2.99 11.87 -0.30
C LEU A 55 4.47 11.45 -0.25
N LEU A 56 4.87 10.73 0.80
CA LEU A 56 6.23 10.22 0.92
C LEU A 56 6.59 9.25 -0.21
N ASN A 57 5.69 8.35 -0.58
CA ASN A 57 5.91 7.44 -1.70
C ASN A 57 6.01 8.20 -3.04
N LEU A 58 5.14 9.19 -3.28
CA LEU A 58 5.25 10.04 -4.47
C LEU A 58 6.60 10.78 -4.51
N SER A 59 7.02 11.36 -3.38
CA SER A 59 8.33 12.01 -3.28
C SER A 59 9.46 11.04 -3.59
N ARG A 60 9.41 9.81 -3.07
CA ARG A 60 10.44 8.78 -3.28
C ARG A 60 10.52 8.33 -4.74
N ILE A 61 9.38 8.16 -5.39
CA ILE A 61 9.32 7.86 -6.83
C ILE A 61 9.93 9.03 -7.61
N HIS A 62 9.52 10.27 -7.31
CA HIS A 62 10.04 11.46 -7.96
C HIS A 62 11.57 11.60 -7.81
N THR A 63 12.10 11.32 -6.63
CA THR A 63 13.54 11.40 -6.34
C THR A 63 14.30 10.11 -6.66
N GLN A 64 13.67 9.10 -7.27
CA GLN A 64 14.28 7.80 -7.62
C GLN A 64 15.00 7.15 -6.43
N HIS A 65 14.33 7.14 -5.27
CA HIS A 65 14.88 6.54 -4.06
C HIS A 65 15.11 5.02 -4.24
N SER A 66 16.12 4.46 -3.57
CA SER A 66 16.44 3.03 -3.66
C SER A 66 15.57 2.19 -2.72
N ASP A 67 14.27 2.16 -2.98
CA ASP A 67 13.34 1.24 -2.31
C ASP A 67 12.43 0.54 -3.34
N PRO A 68 11.83 -0.61 -2.99
CA PRO A 68 11.09 -1.43 -3.95
C PRO A 68 9.92 -0.71 -4.63
N VAL A 69 9.30 0.27 -3.97
CA VAL A 69 8.20 1.05 -4.56
C VAL A 69 8.77 2.02 -5.59
N ALA A 70 9.75 2.82 -5.21
CA ALA A 70 10.37 3.78 -6.13
C ALA A 70 11.02 3.07 -7.33
N GLU A 71 11.75 1.97 -7.11
CA GLU A 71 12.34 1.16 -8.18
C GLU A 71 11.28 0.64 -9.17
N HIS A 72 10.11 0.18 -8.69
CA HIS A 72 9.03 -0.27 -9.56
C HIS A 72 8.51 0.85 -10.47
N PHE A 73 8.23 2.03 -9.90
CA PHE A 73 7.66 3.19 -10.61
C PHE A 73 8.71 4.12 -11.25
N CYS A 74 9.96 3.64 -11.38
CA CYS A 74 11.02 4.27 -12.19
C CYS A 74 11.38 3.41 -13.42
N THR A 75 10.51 2.47 -13.81
CA THR A 75 10.69 1.62 -14.99
C THR A 75 9.78 2.03 -16.13
N ASP A 76 10.11 1.59 -17.37
CA ASP A 76 9.37 1.98 -18.56
C ASP A 76 7.90 1.54 -18.48
N GLY A 77 6.98 2.49 -18.64
CA GLY A 77 5.53 2.24 -18.49
C GLY A 77 4.98 2.22 -17.06
N HIS A 78 5.81 2.48 -16.04
CA HIS A 78 5.40 2.58 -14.64
C HIS A 78 5.89 3.90 -14.04
N SER A 79 4.99 4.84 -13.81
CA SER A 79 5.32 6.15 -13.23
C SER A 79 4.41 6.52 -12.06
N MET A 80 4.59 7.71 -11.49
CA MET A 80 3.67 8.24 -10.46
C MET A 80 2.21 8.28 -10.92
N ASP A 81 1.94 8.44 -12.22
CA ASP A 81 0.56 8.50 -12.75
C ASP A 81 -0.17 7.16 -12.60
N GLU A 82 0.58 6.06 -12.53
CA GLU A 82 0.11 4.69 -12.34
C GLU A 82 0.07 4.26 -10.87
N PHE A 83 0.66 5.05 -9.97
CA PHE A 83 0.74 4.76 -8.54
C PHE A 83 -0.61 4.93 -7.86
N ARG A 84 -1.09 3.88 -7.16
CA ARG A 84 -2.30 3.94 -6.33
C ARG A 84 -2.00 3.35 -4.97
N ILE A 85 -2.65 3.88 -3.93
CA ILE A 85 -2.54 3.38 -2.56
C ILE A 85 -3.91 2.98 -2.04
N MET A 86 -3.98 1.87 -1.33
CA MET A 86 -5.21 1.35 -0.73
C MET A 86 -4.91 0.95 0.72
N GLY A 87 -5.70 1.44 1.66
CA GLY A 87 -5.62 0.98 3.04
C GLY A 87 -6.25 -0.40 3.21
N LEU A 88 -5.62 -1.28 3.96
CA LEU A 88 -6.04 -2.68 4.13
C LEU A 88 -6.69 -2.95 5.48
N GLU A 89 -6.09 -2.37 6.53
CA GLU A 89 -6.52 -2.56 7.91
C GLU A 89 -5.96 -1.43 8.79
N ILE A 90 -6.78 -0.95 9.72
CA ILE A 90 -6.36 -0.06 10.82
C ILE A 90 -6.08 -0.94 12.04
N LEU A 91 -4.94 -0.73 12.69
CA LEU A 91 -4.51 -1.49 13.86
C LEU A 91 -4.47 -0.62 15.11
N SER A 92 -4.84 -1.21 16.24
CA SER A 92 -4.81 -0.58 17.57
C SER A 92 -3.64 -1.04 18.45
N GLY A 93 -2.64 -1.71 17.86
CA GLY A 93 -1.49 -2.27 18.57
C GLY A 93 -0.22 -1.41 18.50
N SER A 94 0.89 -1.93 19.04
CA SER A 94 2.20 -1.26 18.97
C SER A 94 2.77 -1.24 17.55
N ASP A 95 3.86 -0.49 17.36
CA ASP A 95 4.61 -0.48 16.11
C ASP A 95 5.12 -1.88 15.72
N GLU A 96 5.56 -2.68 16.70
CA GLU A 96 5.97 -4.08 16.48
C GLU A 96 4.80 -4.91 15.98
N TYR A 97 3.63 -4.78 16.61
CA TYR A 97 2.43 -5.51 16.17
C TYR A 97 2.06 -5.14 14.73
N ARG A 98 2.12 -3.85 14.38
CA ARG A 98 1.83 -3.39 13.02
C ARG A 98 2.81 -3.95 11.99
N LYS A 99 4.10 -4.03 12.31
CA LYS A 99 5.12 -4.67 11.45
C LYS A 99 4.91 -6.17 11.30
N THR A 100 4.49 -6.88 12.35
CA THR A 100 4.13 -8.29 12.25
C THR A 100 2.92 -8.49 11.32
N MET A 101 1.93 -7.60 11.39
CA MET A 101 0.76 -7.68 10.52
C MET A 101 1.09 -7.41 9.05
N GLU A 102 2.02 -6.50 8.74
CA GLU A 102 2.52 -6.28 7.37
C GLU A 102 3.03 -7.58 6.72
N GLN A 103 3.74 -8.43 7.47
CA GLN A 103 4.31 -9.69 6.96
C GLN A 103 3.26 -10.77 6.62
N LEU A 104 2.00 -10.59 7.05
CA LEU A 104 0.93 -11.56 6.80
C LEU A 104 0.21 -11.37 5.46
N TRP A 105 0.50 -10.26 4.76
CA TRP A 105 -0.08 -9.88 3.48
C TRP A 105 0.89 -10.18 2.33
#